data_AF-A0A432H5J1-F1
#
_entry.id   AF-A0A432H5J1-F1
#
_cell.length_a   1.000
_cell.length_b   1.000
_cell.length_c   1.000
_cell.angle_alpha   90.00
_cell.angle_beta   90.00
_cell.angle_gamma   90.00
#
_symmetry.space_group_name_H-M   'P 1'
#
loop_
_entity.id
_entity.type
_entity.pdbx_description
1 polymer ?
#
loop_
_entity_poly.entity_id
_entity_poly.type
_entity_poly.pdbx_seq_one_letter_code
_entity_poly.pdbx_strand_id
1 'polypeptide(L)'
;MKRPNKFQFTQKKISILIGGVIMLWSTSGCSAPQPDNLGLKNNLLLSCPKSPNCVLSQASDPKHQIHPIHYTSSVEIAKERLNQVILSMVDTRIITQNKVYWHVE
;
A
#
# COMPACT_ATOMS: atom_id res chain seq x y z
N MET A 1 57.59 -19.49 13.15
CA MET A 1 56.19 -19.93 12.95
C MET A 1 55.32 -19.31 14.05
N LYS A 2 54.63 -18.19 13.77
CA LYS A 2 53.85 -17.41 14.76
C LYS A 2 52.52 -18.14 15.00
N ARG A 3 52.35 -18.80 16.16
CA ARG A 3 51.07 -19.46 16.51
C ARG A 3 50.00 -18.39 16.72
N PRO A 4 48.87 -18.42 15.99
CA PRO A 4 47.80 -17.45 16.20
C PRO A 4 47.17 -17.66 17.58
N ASN A 5 46.96 -16.56 18.30
CA ASN A 5 46.41 -16.55 19.65
C ASN A 5 44.92 -16.96 19.61
N LYS A 6 44.58 -18.04 20.32
CA LYS A 6 43.20 -18.59 20.42
C LYS A 6 42.18 -17.50 20.81
N PHE A 7 42.59 -16.51 21.59
CA PHE A 7 41.76 -15.38 22.01
C PHE A 7 41.30 -14.51 20.83
N GLN A 8 42.18 -14.21 19.87
CA GLN A 8 41.82 -13.41 18.69
C GLN A 8 40.88 -14.18 17.74
N PHE A 9 41.00 -15.50 17.69
CA PHE A 9 40.12 -16.35 16.89
C PHE A 9 38.69 -16.41 17.46
N THR A 10 38.58 -16.46 18.80
CA THR A 10 37.29 -16.42 19.50
C THR A 10 36.63 -15.04 19.36
N GLN A 11 37.38 -13.94 19.48
CA GLN A 11 36.87 -12.58 19.26
C GLN A 11 36.34 -12.38 17.84
N LYS A 12 37.08 -12.82 16.82
CA LYS A 12 36.67 -12.68 15.41
C LYS A 12 35.39 -13.47 15.09
N LYS A 13 35.23 -14.67 15.67
CA LYS A 13 34.00 -15.49 15.53
C LYS A 13 32.80 -14.86 16.22
N ILE A 14 32.99 -14.29 17.42
CA ILE A 14 31.94 -13.60 18.17
C ILE A 14 31.47 -12.35 17.40
N SER A 15 32.40 -11.55 16.86
CA SER A 15 32.04 -10.37 16.04
C SER A 15 31.29 -10.74 14.75
N ILE A 16 31.66 -11.85 14.09
CA ILE A 16 30.95 -12.35 12.90
C ILE A 16 29.53 -12.83 13.26
N LEU A 17 29.37 -13.52 14.40
CA LEU A 17 28.06 -13.96 14.91
C LEU A 17 27.15 -12.78 15.28
N ILE A 18 27.68 -11.78 16.00
CA ILE A 18 26.92 -10.59 16.38
C ILE A 18 26.55 -9.75 15.15
N GLY A 19 27.48 -9.56 14.21
CA GLY A 19 27.21 -8.87 12.95
C GLY A 19 26.15 -9.57 12.10
N GLY A 20 26.15 -10.90 12.06
CA GLY A 20 25.13 -11.70 11.36
C GLY A 20 23.73 -11.59 11.99
N VAL A 21 23.64 -11.50 13.33
CA VAL A 21 22.36 -11.32 14.03
C VAL A 21 21.78 -9.92 13.83
N ILE A 22 22.62 -8.87 13.82
CA ILE A 22 22.17 -7.48 13.59
C ILE A 22 21.63 -7.29 12.15
N MET A 23 22.21 -7.97 11.17
CA MET A 23 21.76 -7.92 9.77
C MET A 23 20.38 -8.58 9.55
N LEU A 24 19.98 -9.51 10.43
CA LEU A 24 18.72 -10.26 10.34
C LEU A 24 17.49 -9.50 10.87
N TRP A 25 17.69 -8.40 11.60
CA TRP A 25 16.60 -7.61 12.21
C TRP A 25 16.14 -6.42 11.35
N SER A 26 16.74 -6.22 10.18
CA SER A 26 16.53 -5.01 9.36
C SER A 26 15.45 -5.15 8.26
N THR A 27 14.74 -6.28 8.18
CA THR A 27 13.72 -6.52 7.14
C THR A 27 12.32 -6.64 7.73
N SER A 28 11.90 -5.67 8.54
CA SER A 28 10.48 -5.46 8.87
C SER A 28 9.92 -4.39 7.94
N GLY A 29 9.44 -4.81 6.77
CA GLY A 29 8.65 -3.93 5.90
C GLY A 29 7.34 -3.57 6.58
N CYS A 30 7.02 -2.29 6.70
CA CYS A 30 5.70 -1.84 7.17
C CYS A 30 4.70 -1.94 6.02
N SER A 31 4.03 -3.09 5.87
CA SER A 31 2.79 -3.17 5.10
C SER A 31 1.61 -2.92 6.03
N ALA A 32 0.78 -1.93 5.73
CA ALA A 32 -0.44 -1.70 6.50
C ALA A 32 -1.46 -2.79 6.15
N PRO A 33 -2.16 -3.38 7.14
CA PRO A 33 -3.23 -4.32 6.86
C PRO A 33 -4.35 -3.64 6.06
N GLN A 34 -5.03 -4.42 5.22
CA GLN A 34 -6.21 -3.95 4.51
C GLN A 34 -7.25 -3.45 5.53
N PRO A 35 -7.85 -2.28 5.31
CA PRO A 35 -8.86 -1.76 6.23
C PRO A 35 -10.19 -2.53 6.08
N ASP A 36 -10.79 -2.94 7.19
CA ASP A 36 -12.06 -3.70 7.21
C ASP A 36 -13.30 -2.84 6.94
N ASN A 37 -13.12 -1.53 6.70
CA ASN A 37 -14.20 -0.54 6.63
C ASN A 37 -14.34 0.11 5.24
N LEU A 38 -13.86 -0.56 4.19
CA LEU A 38 -14.04 -0.16 2.79
C LEU A 38 -15.53 -0.12 2.39
N GLY A 39 -15.83 0.67 1.35
CA GLY A 39 -17.20 0.86 0.86
C GLY A 39 -17.79 2.22 1.22
N LEU A 40 -19.02 2.44 0.74
CA LEU A 40 -19.79 3.64 1.04
C LEU A 40 -20.56 3.49 2.35
N LYS A 41 -20.55 4.53 3.17
CA LYS A 41 -21.46 4.70 4.32
C LYS A 41 -22.26 5.98 4.09
N ASN A 42 -23.59 5.87 4.06
CA ASN A 42 -24.49 6.98 3.72
C ASN A 42 -24.12 7.65 2.38
N ASN A 43 -23.80 6.85 1.36
CA ASN A 43 -23.35 7.30 0.03
C ASN A 43 -22.03 8.09 0.00
N LEU A 44 -21.25 8.08 1.07
CA LEU A 44 -19.94 8.73 1.16
C LEU A 44 -18.84 7.72 1.44
N LEU A 45 -17.64 8.02 0.95
CA LEU A 45 -16.42 7.33 1.37
C LEU A 45 -16.01 7.82 2.77
N LEU A 46 -15.31 6.98 3.51
CA LEU A 46 -14.72 7.39 4.78
C LEU A 46 -13.64 8.45 4.58
N SER A 47 -13.55 9.38 5.52
CA SER A 47 -12.48 10.38 5.54
C SER A 47 -11.10 9.73 5.58
N CYS A 48 -10.15 10.34 4.89
CA CYS A 48 -8.75 9.90 4.93
C CYS A 48 -8.21 9.90 6.37
N PRO A 49 -7.46 8.87 6.79
CA PRO A 49 -6.70 8.92 8.02
C PRO A 49 -5.57 9.96 7.91
N LYS A 50 -4.84 10.23 9.00
CA LYS A 50 -3.72 11.19 9.03
C LYS A 50 -2.53 10.82 8.10
N SER A 51 -2.55 9.63 7.50
CA SER A 51 -1.52 9.14 6.60
C SER A 51 -1.35 10.09 5.40
N PRO A 52 -0.11 10.44 5.01
CA PRO A 52 0.13 11.39 3.92
C PRO A 52 -0.24 10.83 2.54
N ASN A 53 -0.41 9.51 2.41
CA ASN A 53 -0.64 8.86 1.12
C ASN A 53 -2.13 8.70 0.77
N CYS A 54 -3.05 9.02 1.69
CA CYS A 54 -4.48 8.93 1.40
C CYS A 54 -4.94 10.18 0.67
N VAL A 55 -5.71 9.99 -0.40
CA VAL A 55 -6.39 11.07 -1.12
C VAL A 55 -7.85 10.72 -1.33
N LEU A 56 -8.72 11.73 -1.32
CA LEU A 56 -10.16 11.56 -1.44
C LEU A 56 -10.80 12.81 -2.06
N SER A 57 -11.52 12.65 -3.16
CA SER A 57 -12.20 13.80 -3.80
C SER A 57 -13.35 14.38 -2.99
N GLN A 58 -13.95 13.59 -2.10
CA GLN A 58 -15.01 14.01 -1.18
C GLN A 58 -14.45 14.59 0.14
N ALA A 59 -13.13 14.69 0.31
CA ALA A 59 -12.53 15.22 1.53
C ALA A 59 -12.90 16.69 1.72
N SER A 60 -13.12 17.08 2.98
CA SER A 60 -13.25 18.49 3.37
C SER A 60 -11.92 19.13 3.74
N ASP A 61 -10.89 18.32 4.02
CA ASP A 61 -9.56 18.83 4.35
C ASP A 61 -8.71 19.03 3.07
N PRO A 62 -8.09 20.21 2.87
CA PRO A 62 -7.33 20.49 1.65
C PRO A 62 -6.08 19.61 1.45
N LYS A 63 -5.59 18.94 2.50
CA LYS A 63 -4.36 18.14 2.44
C LYS A 63 -4.57 16.83 1.68
N HIS A 64 -5.72 16.18 1.88
CA HIS A 64 -6.05 14.92 1.22
C HIS A 64 -7.03 15.09 0.05
N GLN A 65 -7.58 16.29 -0.16
CA GLN A 65 -8.51 16.55 -1.25
C GLN A 65 -7.83 16.51 -2.63
N ILE A 66 -8.47 15.81 -3.57
CA ILE A 66 -8.09 15.82 -5.00
C ILE A 66 -9.32 16.08 -5.87
N HIS A 67 -9.15 16.61 -7.08
CA HIS A 67 -10.28 16.79 -7.98
C HIS A 67 -10.87 15.43 -8.43
N PRO A 68 -12.20 15.28 -8.49
CA PRO A 68 -12.82 14.11 -9.09
C PRO A 68 -12.42 13.97 -10.57
N ILE A 69 -12.39 12.73 -11.07
CA ILE A 69 -12.26 12.48 -12.50
C ILE A 69 -13.65 12.64 -13.13
N HIS A 70 -13.81 13.66 -13.97
CA HIS A 70 -15.05 13.95 -14.67
C HIS A 70 -15.17 13.17 -15.98
N TYR A 71 -16.40 12.83 -16.36
CA TYR A 71 -16.73 12.23 -17.65
C TYR A 71 -17.86 13.02 -18.32
N THR A 72 -17.88 13.04 -19.65
CA THR A 72 -18.84 13.81 -20.46
C THR A 72 -19.93 12.96 -21.10
N SER A 73 -19.79 11.63 -21.07
CA SER A 73 -20.78 10.68 -21.59
C SER A 73 -21.87 10.36 -20.55
N SER A 74 -22.83 9.51 -20.90
CA SER A 74 -23.72 8.91 -19.88
C SER A 74 -22.92 8.07 -18.89
N VAL A 75 -23.47 7.83 -17.70
CA VAL A 75 -22.82 7.04 -16.65
C VAL A 75 -22.62 5.58 -17.08
N GLU A 76 -23.52 5.04 -17.90
CA GLU A 76 -23.44 3.69 -18.46
C GLU A 76 -22.22 3.57 -19.38
N ILE A 77 -22.06 4.51 -20.31
CA ILE A 77 -20.92 4.55 -21.23
C ILE A 77 -19.61 4.78 -20.48
N ALA A 78 -19.62 5.68 -19.48
CA ALA A 78 -18.42 5.97 -18.68
C ALA A 78 -17.95 4.74 -17.91
N LYS A 79 -18.88 3.98 -17.31
CA LYS A 79 -18.58 2.73 -16.61
C LYS A 79 -18.06 1.64 -17.53
N GLU A 80 -18.66 1.48 -18.71
CA GLU A 80 -18.20 0.50 -19.69
C GLU A 80 -16.75 0.78 -20.09
N ARG A 81 -16.44 2.05 -20.42
CA ARG A 81 -15.06 2.47 -20.74
C ARG A 81 -14.10 2.27 -19.57
N LEU A 82 -14.52 2.62 -18.36
CA LEU A 82 -13.70 2.43 -17.17
C LEU A 82 -13.40 0.94 -16.94
N ASN A 83 -14.39 0.07 -17.11
CA ASN A 83 -14.22 -1.37 -17.00
C ASN A 83 -13.21 -1.91 -18.02
N GLN A 84 -13.29 -1.46 -19.27
CA GLN A 84 -12.32 -1.83 -20.32
C GLN A 84 -10.89 -1.41 -19.97
N VAL A 85 -10.71 -0.20 -19.43
CA VAL A 85 -9.40 0.28 -18.97
C VAL A 85 -8.88 -0.58 -17.83
N ILE A 86 -9.68 -0.82 -16.79
CA ILE A 86 -9.31 -1.65 -15.63
C ILE A 86 -8.89 -3.05 -16.08
N LEU A 87 -9.66 -3.69 -16.97
CA LEU A 87 -9.37 -5.04 -17.46
C LEU A 87 -8.14 -5.10 -18.39
N SER A 88 -7.66 -3.95 -18.88
CA SER A 88 -6.43 -3.87 -19.70
C SER A 88 -5.16 -3.70 -18.86
N MET A 89 -5.29 -3.41 -17.56
CA MET A 89 -4.16 -3.19 -16.65
C MET A 89 -3.63 -4.52 -16.10
N VAL A 90 -2.31 -4.69 -16.07
CA VAL A 90 -1.65 -5.85 -15.48
C VAL A 90 -1.80 -5.80 -13.95
N ASP A 91 -1.95 -6.96 -13.31
CA ASP A 91 -2.07 -7.12 -11.86
C ASP A 91 -3.23 -6.33 -11.20
N THR A 92 -4.27 -6.01 -11.97
CA THR A 92 -5.47 -5.30 -11.46
C THR A 92 -6.66 -6.26 -11.32
N ARG A 93 -7.44 -6.10 -10.25
CA ARG A 93 -8.62 -6.92 -9.94
C ARG A 93 -9.78 -6.08 -9.44
N ILE A 94 -10.96 -6.34 -9.99
CA ILE A 94 -12.23 -5.82 -9.46
C ILE A 94 -12.70 -6.74 -8.34
N ILE A 95 -12.81 -6.22 -7.12
CA ILE A 95 -13.19 -6.99 -5.92
C ILE A 95 -14.66 -6.82 -5.60
N THR A 96 -15.19 -5.61 -5.81
CA THR A 96 -16.61 -5.32 -5.60
C THR A 96 -17.06 -4.33 -6.65
N GLN A 97 -18.22 -4.59 -7.25
CA GLN A 97 -18.78 -3.75 -8.29
C GLN A 97 -20.29 -3.67 -8.13
N ASN A 98 -20.80 -2.47 -7.85
CA ASN A 98 -22.23 -2.23 -7.81
C ASN A 98 -22.61 -0.93 -8.55
N LYS A 99 -23.86 -0.49 -8.42
CA LYS A 99 -24.36 0.68 -9.14
C LYS A 99 -23.61 1.99 -8.78
N VAL A 100 -23.03 2.13 -7.59
CA VAL A 100 -22.45 3.41 -7.13
C VAL A 100 -21.07 3.28 -6.51
N TYR A 101 -20.54 2.07 -6.33
CA TYR A 101 -19.25 1.81 -5.69
C TYR A 101 -18.51 0.65 -6.35
N TRP A 102 -17.27 0.92 -6.77
CA TRP A 102 -16.36 -0.06 -7.36
C TRP A 102 -15.07 -0.08 -6.52
N HIS A 103 -14.69 -1.25 -6.03
CA HIS A 103 -13.42 -1.48 -5.37
C HIS A 103 -12.49 -2.24 -6.32
N VAL A 104 -11.38 -1.62 -6.64
CA VAL A 104 -10.37 -2.13 -7.59
C VAL A 104 -9.02 -2.07 -6.88
N GLU A 105 -8.29 -3.18 -6.90
CA GLU A 105 -6.90 -3.32 -6.42
C GLU A 105 -5.96 -3.56 -7.59
#